data_AF-A0A418XE47-F1
#
_entry.id   AF-A0A418XE47-F1
#
_cell.length_a   1.000
_cell.length_b   1.000
_cell.length_c   1.000
_cell.angle_alpha   90.00
_cell.angle_beta   90.00
_cell.angle_gamma   90.00
#
_symmetry.space_group_name_H-M   'P 1'
#
loop_
_entity.id
_entity.type
_entity.pdbx_description
1 polymer ?
#
loop_
_entity_poly.entity_id
_entity_poly.type
_entity_poly.pdbx_seq_one_letter_code
_entity_poly.pdbx_strand_id
1 'polypeptide(L)'
;MDANPIVSREAWLAARKAFLLKEKQLTPARDALNAERRRLPMVRIDKTYVFEGADGKASLFDGRRQLIVYHLMFGADSPPLGQ
;
A
#
# COMPACT_ATOMS: atom_id res chain seq x y z
N MET A 1 0.22 19.23 26.00
CA MET A 1 0.81 18.02 25.38
C MET A 1 1.81 17.50 26.37
N ASP A 2 1.48 16.38 27.01
CA ASP A 2 2.30 15.86 28.09
C ASP A 2 3.54 15.19 27.50
N ALA A 3 4.72 15.58 27.98
CA ALA A 3 5.97 14.99 27.53
C ALA A 3 6.05 13.53 28.01
N ASN A 4 6.48 12.63 27.12
CA ASN A 4 6.72 11.24 27.49
C ASN A 4 7.78 11.16 28.60
N PRO A 5 7.60 10.27 29.59
CA PRO A 5 8.54 10.15 30.70
C PRO A 5 9.91 9.67 30.21
N ILE A 6 10.98 10.33 30.66
CA ILE A 6 12.36 9.88 30.46
C ILE A 6 12.66 8.80 31.51
N VAL A 7 12.97 7.60 31.06
CA VAL A 7 13.15 6.42 31.92
C VAL A 7 14.52 5.78 31.75
N SER A 8 14.88 4.86 32.65
CA SER A 8 16.10 4.06 32.51
C SER A 8 16.02 3.11 31.30
N ARG A 9 17.19 2.62 30.87
CA ARG A 9 17.26 1.68 29.74
C ARG A 9 16.51 0.37 30.00
N GLU A 10 16.53 -0.15 31.21
CA GLU A 10 15.79 -1.37 31.57
C GLU A 10 14.27 -1.16 31.52
N ALA A 11 13.79 -0.05 32.08
CA ALA A 11 12.37 0.30 32.04
C ALA A 11 11.89 0.50 30.59
N TRP A 12 12.70 1.18 29.76
CA TRP A 12 12.43 1.31 28.33
C TRP A 12 12.40 -0.04 27.62
N LEU A 13 13.36 -0.93 27.90
CA LEU A 13 13.43 -2.25 27.25
C LEU A 13 12.23 -3.12 27.61
N ALA A 14 11.78 -3.09 28.86
CA ALA A 14 10.58 -3.79 29.30
C ALA A 14 9.34 -3.27 28.55
N ALA A 15 9.14 -1.95 28.50
CA ALA A 15 8.05 -1.33 27.76
C ALA A 15 8.11 -1.65 26.25
N ARG A 16 9.31 -1.63 25.65
CA ARG A 16 9.51 -1.93 24.22
C ARG A 16 9.18 -3.38 23.90
N LYS A 17 9.59 -4.34 24.73
CA LYS A 17 9.25 -5.76 24.55
C LYS A 17 7.74 -5.98 24.63
N ALA A 18 7.07 -5.35 25.60
CA ALA A 18 5.62 -5.43 25.71
C ALA A 18 4.91 -4.83 24.49
N PHE A 19 5.40 -3.71 23.96
CA PHE A 19 4.86 -3.10 22.75
C PHE A 19 5.11 -3.94 21.49
N LEU A 20 6.31 -4.53 21.35
CA LEU A 20 6.68 -5.36 20.22
C LEU A 20 5.73 -6.55 20.03
N LEU A 21 5.20 -7.12 21.12
CA LEU A 21 4.19 -8.17 21.05
C LEU A 21 2.90 -7.69 20.38
N LYS A 22 2.46 -6.46 20.67
CA LYS A 22 1.29 -5.84 20.02
C LYS A 22 1.57 -5.56 18.55
N GLU A 23 2.76 -5.05 18.22
CA GLU A 23 3.16 -4.83 16.82
C GLU A 23 3.17 -6.14 16.02
N LYS A 24 3.67 -7.23 16.61
CA LYS A 24 3.71 -8.54 15.96
C LYS A 24 2.32 -9.07 15.61
N GLN A 25 1.29 -8.71 16.36
CA GLN A 25 -0.10 -9.12 16.09
C GLN A 25 -0.72 -8.39 14.89
N LEU A 26 -0.16 -7.25 14.45
CA LEU A 26 -0.68 -6.53 13.28
C LEU A 26 -0.44 -7.26 11.96
N THR A 27 0.65 -8.02 11.85
CA THR A 27 0.96 -8.78 10.63
C THR A 27 -0.10 -9.85 10.32
N PRO A 28 -0.40 -10.81 11.22
CA PRO A 28 -1.43 -11.81 10.94
C PRO A 28 -2.83 -11.21 10.77
N ALA A 29 -3.15 -10.12 11.48
CA ALA A 29 -4.42 -9.42 11.29
C ALA A 29 -4.54 -8.80 9.88
N ARG A 30 -3.45 -8.20 9.37
CA ARG A 30 -3.39 -7.70 7.99
C ARG A 30 -3.50 -8.83 6.97
N ASP A 31 -2.85 -9.96 7.21
CA ASP A 31 -2.91 -11.12 6.30
C ASP A 31 -4.32 -11.70 6.21
N ALA A 32 -5.01 -11.83 7.36
CA ALA A 32 -6.41 -12.26 7.42
C ALA A 32 -7.32 -11.32 6.62
N LEU A 33 -7.21 -10.00 6.85
CA LEU A 33 -7.99 -9.00 6.12
C LEU A 33 -7.70 -9.02 4.61
N ASN A 34 -6.45 -9.18 4.21
CA ASN A 34 -6.07 -9.29 2.80
C ASN A 34 -6.62 -10.58 2.16
N ALA A 35 -6.71 -11.68 2.91
CA ALA A 35 -7.33 -12.90 2.44
C ALA A 35 -8.85 -12.76 2.27
N GLU A 36 -9.53 -12.09 3.21
CA GLU A 36 -10.95 -11.75 3.07
C GLU A 36 -11.20 -10.84 1.87
N ARG A 37 -10.38 -9.80 1.67
CA ARG A 37 -10.46 -8.91 0.50
C ARG A 37 -10.36 -9.65 -0.82
N ARG A 38 -9.47 -10.66 -0.91
CA ARG A 38 -9.32 -11.50 -2.12
C ARG A 38 -10.52 -12.41 -2.38
N ARG A 39 -11.38 -12.66 -1.39
CA ARG A 39 -12.61 -13.46 -1.52
C ARG A 39 -13.86 -12.63 -1.77
N LEU A 40 -13.75 -11.29 -1.77
CA LEU A 40 -14.88 -10.43 -2.10
C LEU A 40 -15.38 -10.74 -3.52
N PRO A 41 -16.70 -10.62 -3.78
CA PRO A 41 -17.25 -10.76 -5.11
C PRO A 41 -16.54 -9.85 -6.11
N MET A 42 -16.22 -10.40 -7.28
CA MET A 42 -15.55 -9.67 -8.35
C MET A 42 -16.56 -9.25 -9.41
N VAL A 43 -16.36 -8.05 -9.97
CA VAL A 43 -17.11 -7.58 -11.13
C VAL A 43 -16.26 -7.81 -12.37
N ARG A 44 -16.85 -8.44 -13.39
CA ARG A 44 -16.21 -8.58 -14.70
C ARG A 44 -16.14 -7.20 -15.37
N ILE A 45 -14.96 -6.82 -15.83
CA ILE A 45 -14.76 -5.61 -16.62
C ILE A 45 -14.83 -5.99 -18.10
N ASP A 46 -15.94 -5.64 -18.75
CA ASP A 46 -16.12 -5.85 -20.19
C ASP A 46 -15.67 -4.65 -21.04
N LYS A 47 -15.30 -3.55 -20.38
CA LYS A 47 -14.80 -2.36 -21.05
C LYS A 47 -13.41 -2.64 -21.62
N THR A 48 -13.27 -2.46 -22.93
CA THR A 48 -11.96 -2.47 -23.59
C THR A 48 -11.27 -1.14 -23.34
N TYR A 49 -10.19 -1.15 -22.56
CA TYR A 49 -9.36 0.03 -22.30
C TYR A 49 -8.19 0.08 -23.26
N VAL A 50 -7.96 1.25 -23.86
CA VAL A 50 -6.79 1.57 -24.68
C VAL A 50 -6.06 2.71 -23.99
N PHE A 51 -4.77 2.53 -23.79
CA PHE A 51 -3.86 3.47 -23.16
C PHE A 51 -2.86 3.98 -24.21
N GLU A 52 -2.29 5.16 -23.95
CA GLU A 52 -1.18 5.70 -24.72
C GLU A 52 0.11 5.48 -23.92
N GLY A 53 1.12 4.92 -24.57
CA GLY A 53 2.45 4.71 -24.03
C GLY A 53 3.53 5.13 -25.03
N ALA A 54 4.80 4.99 -24.62
CA ALA A 54 5.94 5.40 -25.44
C ALA A 54 5.98 4.72 -26.82
N ASP A 55 5.51 3.47 -26.90
CA ASP A 55 5.49 2.67 -28.14
C ASP A 55 4.13 2.74 -28.86
N GLY A 56 3.26 3.68 -28.51
CA GLY A 56 1.93 3.87 -29.08
C GLY A 56 0.81 3.30 -28.21
N LYS A 57 -0.24 2.77 -28.84
CA LYS A 57 -1.44 2.28 -28.14
C LYS A 57 -1.17 0.95 -27.42
N ALA A 58 -1.59 0.85 -26.16
CA ALA A 58 -1.47 -0.36 -25.34
C ALA A 58 -2.83 -0.76 -24.74
N SER A 59 -3.01 -2.06 -24.46
CA SER A 59 -4.18 -2.54 -23.70
C SER A 59 -3.88 -2.59 -22.20
N LEU A 60 -4.91 -2.64 -21.34
CA LEU A 60 -4.75 -2.61 -19.88
C LEU A 60 -3.75 -3.64 -19.34
N PHE A 61 -3.76 -4.85 -19.91
CA PHE A 61 -2.88 -5.95 -19.49
C PHE A 61 -1.72 -6.18 -20.44
N ASP A 62 -1.83 -5.73 -21.69
CA ASP A 62 -0.81 -5.89 -22.73
C ASP A 62 -0.22 -7.31 -22.81
N GLY A 63 -1.11 -8.32 -22.82
CA GLY A 63 -0.74 -9.75 -22.85
C GLY A 63 -0.23 -10.33 -21.51
N ARG A 64 -0.17 -9.54 -20.44
CA ARG A 64 0.33 -9.97 -19.12
C ARG A 64 -0.80 -10.49 -18.23
N ARG A 65 -0.44 -11.37 -17.29
CA ARG A 65 -1.39 -11.98 -16.34
C ARG A 65 -1.68 -11.13 -15.09
N GLN A 66 -0.89 -10.09 -14.86
CA GLN A 66 -0.98 -9.24 -13.67
C GLN A 66 -0.78 -7.78 -14.06
N LEU A 67 -1.56 -6.92 -13.42
CA LEU A 67 -1.46 -5.46 -13.51
C LEU A 67 -0.99 -4.93 -12.16
N ILE A 68 0.07 -4.12 -12.17
CA ILE A 68 0.55 -3.39 -11.00
C ILE A 68 0.16 -1.92 -11.20
N VAL A 69 -0.62 -1.38 -10.28
CA VAL A 69 -1.07 0.02 -10.34
C VAL A 69 -0.32 0.82 -9.29
N TYR A 70 0.38 1.87 -9.72
CA TYR A 70 1.03 2.83 -8.84
C TYR A 70 0.27 4.15 -8.87
N HIS A 71 -0.21 4.60 -7.71
CA HIS A 71 -0.87 5.90 -7.57
C HIS A 71 0.17 6.93 -7.15
N LEU A 72 0.54 7.80 -8.08
CA LEU A 72 1.37 8.96 -7.81
C LEU A 72 0.47 10.21 -7.76
N MET A 73 0.55 10.96 -6.67
CA MET A 73 -0.11 12.27 -6.56
C MET A 73 0.96 13.35 -6.73
N PHE A 74 0.75 14.28 -7.66
CA PHE A 74 1.58 15.47 -7.79
C PHE A 74 1.26 16.48 -6.68
N GLY A 75 2.28 17.11 -6.13
CA GLY A 75 2.12 18.29 -5.28
C GLY A 75 1.68 19.50 -6.09
N ALA A 76 1.10 20.51 -5.42
CA ALA A 76 0.54 21.71 -6.05
C ALA A 76 1.50 22.41 -7.03
N ASP A 77 2.81 22.37 -6.76
CA ASP A 77 3.84 23.03 -7.57
C ASP A 77 4.57 22.09 -8.52
N SER A 78 4.04 20.88 -8.76
CA SER A 78 4.72 19.92 -9.64
C SER A 78 4.65 20.38 -11.10
N PRO A 79 5.78 20.44 -11.82
CA PRO A 79 5.74 20.72 -13.25
C PRO A 79 5.01 19.60 -13.99
N PRO A 80 4.32 19.91 -15.10
CA PRO A 80 3.65 18.91 -15.91
C PRO A 80 4.67 17.91 -16.47
N LEU A 81 4.36 16.61 -16.41
CA LEU A 81 5.18 15.59 -17.06
C LEU A 81 4.93 15.64 -18.58
N GLY A 82 5.96 15.99 -19.36
CA GLY A 82 5.94 15.92 -20.83
C GLY A 82 6.54 17.10 -21.59
N GLN A 83 7.67 17.66 -21.14
CA GLN A 83 8.54 18.52 -21.98
C GLN A 83 9.89 17.85 -22.15
#